data_AF-A0A4Y2QS63-F1
#
_entry.id   AF-A0A4Y2QS63-F1
#
_cell.length_a   1.000
_cell.length_b   1.000
_cell.length_c   1.000
_cell.angle_alpha   90.00
_cell.angle_beta   90.00
_cell.angle_gamma   90.00
#
_symmetry.space_group_name_H-M   'P 1'
#
loop_
_entity.id
_entity.type
_entity.pdbx_description
1 polymer ?
#
loop_
_entity_poly.entity_id
_entity_poly.type
_entity_poly.pdbx_seq_one_letter_code
_entity_poly.pdbx_strand_id
1 'polypeptide(L)'
;MRLAMIERPLLAMIERFRKLKLCTDKALIDIGSDTKFSDLEWSKIKDLIDSFQQFKLAVEALCRRDSTLLTAETTLQFILEKLPTQNTVLSAELSEDCV
;
A
#
# COMPACT_ATOMS: atom_id res chain seq x y z
N MET A 1 -3.81 4.00 18.44
CA MET A 1 -4.94 4.67 17.73
C MET A 1 -4.51 5.74 16.72
N ARG A 2 -3.42 6.50 16.94
CA ARG A 2 -2.96 7.55 15.98
C ARG A 2 -2.35 7.02 14.67
N LEU A 3 -1.53 5.96 14.71
CA LEU A 3 -0.93 5.34 13.50
C LEU A 3 -2.00 4.80 12.53
N ALA A 4 -2.97 4.07 13.07
CA ALA A 4 -4.10 3.54 12.32
C ALA A 4 -5.04 4.63 11.72
N MET A 5 -4.87 5.89 12.11
CA MET A 5 -5.65 7.03 11.64
C MET A 5 -5.00 7.72 10.43
N ILE A 6 -3.69 7.56 10.22
CA ILE A 6 -2.93 8.17 9.11
C ILE A 6 -2.77 7.18 7.94
N GLU A 7 -2.54 5.90 8.24
CA GLU A 7 -2.30 4.89 7.22
C GLU A 7 -3.57 4.52 6.42
N ARG A 8 -4.72 4.45 7.11
CA ARG A 8 -6.03 4.18 6.50
C ARG A 8 -6.46 5.21 5.44
N PRO A 9 -6.40 6.53 5.67
CA PRO A 9 -6.78 7.51 4.66
C PRO A 9 -5.81 7.55 3.48
N LEU A 10 -4.51 7.30 3.68
CA LEU A 10 -3.53 7.29 2.59
C LEU A 10 -3.78 6.11 1.63
N LEU A 11 -3.87 4.89 2.15
CA LEU A 11 -4.18 3.71 1.33
C LEU A 11 -5.51 3.86 0.59
N ALA A 12 -6.55 4.35 1.29
CA ALA A 12 -7.85 4.59 0.67
C ALA A 12 -7.80 5.65 -0.45
N MET A 13 -6.97 6.69 -0.31
CA MET A 13 -6.77 7.72 -1.33
C MET A 13 -6.09 7.13 -2.57
N ILE A 14 -5.04 6.33 -2.38
CA ILE A 14 -4.29 5.69 -3.48
C ILE A 14 -5.17 4.66 -4.21
N GLU A 15 -5.96 3.86 -3.48
CA GLU A 15 -6.93 2.94 -4.09
C GLU A 15 -7.99 3.67 -4.92
N ARG A 16 -8.50 4.81 -4.43
CA ARG A 16 -9.45 5.65 -5.18
C ARG A 16 -8.79 6.24 -6.41
N PHE A 17 -7.55 6.70 -6.31
CA PHE A 17 -6.78 7.21 -7.44
C PHE A 17 -6.60 6.13 -8.52
N ARG A 18 -6.23 4.90 -8.14
CA ARG A 18 -6.15 3.77 -9.07
C ARG A 18 -7.49 3.44 -9.72
N LYS A 19 -8.61 3.54 -9.00
CA LYS A 19 -9.96 3.32 -9.59
C LYS A 19 -10.32 4.43 -10.58
N LEU A 20 -9.89 5.66 -10.33
CA LEU A 20 -10.08 6.79 -11.24
C LEU A 20 -9.26 6.67 -12.53
N LYS A 21 -8.25 5.78 -12.59
CA LYS A 21 -7.49 5.47 -13.82
C LYS A 21 -8.40 5.28 -15.02
N LEU A 22 -9.36 4.36 -14.94
CA LEU A 22 -10.19 4.00 -16.09
C LEU A 22 -11.01 5.20 -16.59
N CYS A 23 -11.58 5.98 -15.67
CA CYS A 23 -12.35 7.18 -16.01
C CYS A 23 -11.45 8.29 -16.57
N THR A 24 -10.23 8.42 -16.06
CA THR A 24 -9.24 9.42 -16.49
C THR A 24 -8.72 9.08 -17.88
N ASP A 25 -8.31 7.82 -18.11
CA ASP A 25 -7.87 7.32 -19.41
C ASP A 25 -8.97 7.50 -20.46
N LYS A 26 -10.22 7.17 -20.10
CA LYS A 26 -11.37 7.35 -21.00
C LYS A 26 -11.63 8.84 -21.32
N ALA A 27 -11.61 9.70 -20.32
CA ALA A 27 -11.79 11.14 -20.52
C ALA A 27 -10.68 11.75 -21.39
N LEU A 28 -9.43 11.32 -21.21
CA LEU A 28 -8.29 11.77 -22.01
C LEU A 28 -8.40 11.32 -23.47
N ILE A 29 -8.85 10.09 -23.73
CA ILE A 29 -9.20 9.60 -25.07
C ILE A 29 -10.32 10.45 -25.68
N ASP A 30 -11.39 10.71 -24.92
CA ASP A 30 -12.57 11.42 -25.43
C ASP A 30 -12.26 12.89 -25.83
N ILE A 31 -11.27 13.53 -25.19
CA ILE A 31 -10.78 14.87 -25.58
C ILE A 31 -9.61 14.84 -26.58
N GLY A 32 -9.16 13.65 -27.00
CA GLY A 32 -8.02 13.48 -27.91
C GLY A 32 -6.67 13.88 -27.31
N SER A 33 -6.50 13.80 -25.98
CA SER A 33 -5.24 14.11 -25.32
C SER A 33 -4.32 12.90 -25.30
N ASP A 34 -3.06 13.12 -25.68
CA ASP A 34 -2.00 12.10 -25.57
C ASP A 34 -1.44 11.97 -24.15
N THR A 35 -1.92 12.78 -23.20
CA THR A 35 -1.47 12.72 -21.81
C THR A 35 -1.89 11.39 -21.21
N LYS A 36 -0.96 10.68 -20.58
CA LYS A 36 -1.22 9.44 -19.84
C LYS A 36 -0.10 9.19 -18.85
N PHE A 37 -0.42 8.56 -17.73
CA PHE A 37 0.59 7.93 -16.90
C PHE A 37 1.20 6.76 -17.66
N SER A 38 2.51 6.65 -17.60
CA SER A 38 3.27 5.51 -18.11
C SER A 38 2.95 4.23 -17.33
N ASP A 39 3.21 3.08 -17.95
CA ASP A 39 3.08 1.79 -17.28
C ASP A 39 3.97 1.69 -16.03
N LEU A 40 5.14 2.37 -16.05
CA LEU A 40 6.03 2.46 -14.90
C LEU A 40 5.39 3.23 -13.73
N GLU A 41 4.76 4.37 -13.99
CA GLU A 41 4.06 5.14 -12.95
C GLU A 41 2.89 4.36 -12.36
N TRP A 42 2.16 3.62 -13.19
CA TRP A 42 1.10 2.73 -12.71
C TRP A 42 1.62 1.56 -11.89
N SER A 43 2.77 0.99 -12.28
CA SER A 43 3.44 -0.06 -11.51
C SER A 43 3.80 0.44 -10.12
N LYS A 44 4.39 1.64 -10.01
CA LYS A 44 4.74 2.24 -8.70
C LYS A 44 3.52 2.41 -7.79
N ILE A 45 2.38 2.84 -8.34
CA ILE A 45 1.12 2.96 -7.58
C ILE A 45 0.64 1.58 -7.11
N LYS A 46 0.77 0.55 -7.95
CA LYS A 46 0.42 -0.82 -7.57
C LYS A 46 1.32 -1.33 -6.45
N ASP A 47 2.64 -1.16 -6.58
CA ASP A 47 3.61 -1.58 -5.57
C ASP A 47 3.31 -0.91 -4.22
N LEU A 48 2.99 0.38 -4.25
CA LEU A 48 2.58 1.13 -3.06
C LEU A 48 1.32 0.55 -2.41
N ILE A 49 0.28 0.23 -3.18
CA ILE A 49 -0.95 -0.40 -2.65
C ILE A 49 -0.63 -1.75 -2.01
N ASP A 50 0.13 -2.60 -2.72
CA ASP A 50 0.42 -3.96 -2.30
C ASP A 50 1.27 -3.99 -1.01
N SER A 51 2.23 -3.08 -0.87
CA SER A 51 3.01 -2.92 0.36
C SER A 51 2.14 -2.41 1.52
N PHE A 52 1.37 -1.33 1.31
CA PHE A 52 0.49 -0.77 2.34
C PHE A 52 -0.62 -1.72 2.79
N GLN A 53 -1.01 -2.68 1.95
CA GLN A 53 -1.99 -3.70 2.33
C GLN A 53 -1.46 -4.61 3.45
N GLN A 54 -0.16 -4.89 3.49
CA GLN A 54 0.46 -5.67 4.58
C GLN A 54 0.42 -4.89 5.91
N PHE A 55 0.76 -3.60 5.86
CA PHE A 55 0.72 -2.73 7.04
C PHE A 55 -0.71 -2.54 7.56
N LYS A 56 -1.71 -2.41 6.68
CA LYS A 56 -3.12 -2.38 7.07
C LYS A 56 -3.50 -3.61 7.89
N LEU A 57 -3.17 -4.82 7.41
CA LEU A 57 -3.48 -6.07 8.11
C LEU A 57 -2.79 -6.13 9.48
N ALA A 58 -1.53 -5.71 9.54
CA ALA A 58 -0.78 -5.66 10.78
C ALA A 58 -1.39 -4.67 11.79
N VAL A 59 -1.72 -3.47 11.35
CA VAL A 59 -2.40 -2.48 12.18
C VAL A 59 -3.76 -2.98 12.65
N GLU A 60 -4.51 -3.65 11.78
CA GLU A 60 -5.78 -4.28 12.16
C GLU A 60 -5.58 -5.33 13.25
N ALA A 61 -4.58 -6.21 13.14
CA ALA A 61 -4.25 -7.22 14.16
C ALA A 61 -3.77 -6.60 15.48
N LEU A 62 -2.89 -5.60 15.41
CA LEU A 62 -2.33 -4.89 16.57
C LEU A 62 -3.37 -4.04 17.30
N CYS A 63 -4.35 -3.48 16.58
CA CYS A 63 -5.39 -2.63 17.17
C CYS A 63 -6.56 -3.43 17.77
N ARG A 64 -6.56 -4.77 17.71
CA ARG A 64 -7.59 -5.57 18.37
C ARG A 64 -7.44 -5.49 19.89
N ARG A 65 -8.57 -5.56 20.60
CA ARG A 65 -8.59 -5.47 22.07
C ARG A 65 -7.86 -6.63 22.76
N ASP A 66 -7.77 -7.78 22.11
CA ASP A 66 -7.12 -9.00 22.58
C ASP A 66 -5.64 -9.09 22.16
N SER A 67 -5.09 -8.04 21.52
CA SER A 67 -3.69 -8.05 21.07
C SER A 67 -2.73 -8.12 22.26
N THR A 68 -1.76 -9.04 22.17
CA THR A 68 -0.72 -9.25 23.19
C THR A 68 0.65 -8.88 22.63
N LEU A 69 1.68 -8.83 23.49
CA LEU A 69 3.05 -8.63 23.03
C LEU A 69 3.49 -9.72 22.03
N LEU A 70 3.05 -10.97 22.25
CA LEU A 70 3.30 -12.09 21.33
C LEU A 70 2.60 -11.87 19.97
N THR A 71 1.38 -11.36 19.98
CA THR A 71 0.67 -10.96 18.76
C THR A 71 1.44 -9.87 18.02
N ALA A 72 2.03 -8.91 18.75
CA ALA A 72 2.81 -7.85 18.13
C ALA A 72 4.11 -8.35 17.50
N GLU A 73 4.87 -9.16 18.22
CA GLU A 73 6.10 -9.79 17.72
C GLU A 73 5.84 -10.61 16.46
N THR A 74 4.86 -11.50 16.49
CA THR A 74 4.50 -12.34 15.33
C THR A 74 3.97 -11.53 14.15
N THR A 75 3.23 -10.45 14.40
CA THR A 75 2.73 -9.56 13.35
C THR A 75 3.86 -8.78 12.68
N LEU A 76 4.82 -8.25 13.45
CA LEU A 76 5.99 -7.55 12.90
C LEU A 76 6.89 -8.50 12.11
N GLN A 77 7.14 -9.70 12.64
CA GLN A 77 7.87 -10.74 11.93
C GLN A 77 7.18 -11.09 10.60
N PHE A 78 5.86 -11.25 10.61
CA PHE A 78 5.09 -11.50 9.40
C PHE A 78 5.28 -10.41 8.34
N ILE A 79 5.28 -9.12 8.72
CA ILE A 79 5.50 -8.01 7.78
C ILE A 79 6.90 -8.09 7.17
N LEU A 80 7.93 -8.25 8.02
CA LEU A 80 9.34 -8.30 7.59
C LEU A 80 9.62 -9.51 6.68
N GLU A 81 8.93 -10.62 6.88
CA GLU A 81 9.03 -11.78 6.01
C GLU A 81 8.23 -11.61 4.71
N LYS A 82 7.10 -10.90 4.73
CA LYS A 82 6.21 -10.76 3.57
C LYS A 82 6.57 -9.65 2.61
N LEU A 83 7.04 -8.50 3.10
CA LEU A 83 7.39 -7.37 2.23
C LEU A 83 8.45 -7.76 1.18
N PRO A 84 9.58 -8.40 1.52
CA PRO A 84 10.60 -8.75 0.52
C PRO A 84 10.09 -9.70 -0.57
N THR A 85 9.08 -10.53 -0.27
CA THR A 85 8.51 -11.48 -1.26
C THR A 85 7.75 -10.80 -2.39
N GLN A 86 7.45 -9.51 -2.26
CA GLN A 86 6.82 -8.70 -3.32
C GLN A 86 7.80 -8.41 -4.47
N ASN A 87 9.10 -8.60 -4.27
CA ASN A 87 10.16 -8.38 -5.28
C ASN A 87 10.12 -6.98 -5.92
N THR A 88 9.68 -5.97 -5.17
CA THR A 88 9.69 -4.57 -5.61
C THR A 88 10.79 -3.82 -4.86
N VAL A 89 11.34 -2.77 -5.47
CA VAL A 89 12.33 -1.90 -4.82
C VAL A 89 11.74 -1.28 -3.55
N LEU A 90 10.51 -0.77 -3.64
CA LEU A 90 9.80 -0.15 -2.53
C LEU A 90 9.62 -1.11 -1.34
N SER A 91 9.24 -2.36 -1.60
CA SER A 91 9.03 -3.35 -0.54
C SER A 91 10.32 -3.77 0.15
N ALA A 92 11.45 -3.76 -0.57
CA ALA A 92 12.77 -4.02 0.00
C ALA A 92 13.21 -2.86 0.90
N GLU A 93 13.12 -1.62 0.41
CA GLU A 93 13.43 -0.40 1.17
C GLU A 93 12.61 -0.32 2.46
N LEU A 94 11.29 -0.54 2.38
CA LEU A 94 10.40 -0.53 3.53
C LEU A 94 10.73 -1.63 4.56
N SER A 95 11.23 -2.78 4.11
CA SER A 95 11.64 -3.86 5.02
C SER A 95 12.96 -3.55 5.72
N GLU A 96 13.90 -2.93 5.02
CA GLU A 96 15.20 -2.54 5.58
C GLU A 96 15.05 -1.42 6.60
N ASP A 97 14.23 -0.40 6.31
CA ASP A 97 13.99 0.74 7.20
C ASP A 97 13.15 0.39 8.45
N CYS A 98 12.53 -0.81 8.48
CA CYS A 98 11.78 -1.29 9.65
C CYS A 98 12.67 -1.99 10.70
N VAL A 99 13.97 -2.20 10.43
CA VAL A 99 14.95 -2.86 11.31
C VAL A 99 15.88 -1.82 11.94
#